data_AF-A0A3Q3FJZ6-F1
#
_entry.id   AF-A0A3Q3FJZ6-F1
#
_cell.length_a   1.000
_cell.length_b   1.000
_cell.length_c   1.000
_cell.angle_alpha   90.00
_cell.angle_beta   90.00
_cell.angle_gamma   90.00
#
_symmetry.space_group_name_H-M   'P 1'
#
loop_
_entity.id
_entity.type
_entity.pdbx_description
1 polymer ?
#
loop_
_entity_poly.entity_id
_entity_poly.type
_entity_poly.pdbx_seq_one_letter_code
_entity_poly.pdbx_strand_id
1 'polypeptide(L)'
;MMSDASDMLAAALEQMDGIIAGSKALDYSNGLFDCQSPTSPFMGSLRALHLLEDLRSVLELMDTEERESLRCQIPDSTADSLVEWLHGAVCAEQCSQSYCDVKQ
;
A
#
# COMPACT_ATOMS: atom_id res chain seq x y z
N MET A 1 -22.71 -41.43 14.57
CA MET A 1 -22.61 -40.02 14.14
C MET A 1 -21.24 -39.48 14.54
N MET A 2 -20.17 -39.95 13.88
CA MET A 2 -18.78 -39.66 14.27
C MET A 2 -17.91 -39.19 13.08
N SER A 3 -18.48 -39.10 11.87
CA SER A 3 -17.78 -38.66 10.65
C SER A 3 -17.53 -37.16 10.61
N ASP A 4 -18.49 -36.36 11.09
CA ASP A 4 -18.50 -34.90 10.93
C ASP A 4 -17.28 -34.21 11.57
N ALA A 5 -16.88 -34.66 12.77
CA ALA A 5 -15.70 -34.12 13.44
C ALA A 5 -14.37 -34.53 12.77
N SER A 6 -14.32 -35.73 12.20
CA SER A 6 -13.13 -36.23 11.50
C SER A 6 -12.94 -35.53 10.15
N ASP A 7 -14.03 -35.29 9.43
CA ASP A 7 -14.02 -34.59 8.14
C ASP A 7 -13.66 -33.11 8.32
N MET A 8 -14.16 -32.47 9.38
CA MET A 8 -13.79 -31.09 9.75
C MET A 8 -12.30 -30.96 10.10
N LEU A 9 -11.74 -31.95 10.81
CA LEU A 9 -10.30 -31.98 11.10
C LEU A 9 -9.47 -32.14 9.82
N ALA A 10 -9.87 -33.05 8.93
CA ALA A 10 -9.18 -33.29 7.66
C ALA A 10 -9.19 -32.04 6.77
N ALA A 11 -10.36 -31.39 6.64
CA ALA A 11 -10.50 -30.14 5.90
C ALA A 11 -9.66 -29.00 6.50
N ALA A 12 -9.58 -28.91 7.84
CA ALA A 12 -8.75 -27.91 8.53
C ALA A 12 -7.25 -28.14 8.27
N LEU A 13 -6.78 -29.38 8.30
CA LEU A 13 -5.38 -29.72 8.02
C LEU A 13 -5.01 -29.43 6.56
N GLU A 14 -5.90 -29.72 5.61
CA GLU A 14 -5.69 -29.39 4.19
C GLU A 14 -5.70 -27.87 3.95
N GLN A 15 -6.39 -27.09 4.79
CA GLN A 15 -6.33 -25.64 4.73
C GLN A 15 -4.98 -25.12 5.24
N MET A 16 -4.44 -25.68 6.33
CA MET A 16 -3.12 -25.32 6.86
C MET A 16 -2.00 -25.64 5.88
N ASP A 17 -2.03 -26.83 5.26
CA ASP A 17 -1.03 -27.23 4.27
C ASP A 17 -1.09 -26.34 3.01
N GLY A 18 -2.30 -25.96 2.60
CA GLY A 18 -2.48 -25.01 1.50
C GLY A 18 -1.88 -23.62 1.77
N ILE A 19 -1.92 -23.14 3.01
CA ILE A 19 -1.29 -21.87 3.42
C ILE A 19 0.23 -22.03 3.50
N ILE A 20 0.73 -23.12 4.08
CA ILE A 20 2.16 -23.38 4.25
C ILE A 20 2.84 -23.59 2.89
N ALA A 21 2.20 -24.31 1.97
CA ALA A 21 2.67 -24.53 0.60
C ALA A 21 2.44 -23.31 -0.32
N GLY A 22 1.75 -22.27 0.16
CA GLY A 22 1.44 -21.06 -0.60
C GLY A 22 0.41 -21.25 -1.73
N SER A 23 -0.32 -22.37 -1.74
CA SER A 23 -1.35 -22.70 -2.73
C SER A 23 -2.74 -22.15 -2.36
N LYS A 24 -2.95 -21.75 -1.11
CA LYS A 24 -4.16 -21.08 -0.62
C LYS A 24 -3.75 -19.73 -0.02
N ALA A 25 -4.07 -18.64 -0.72
CA ALA A 25 -3.94 -17.30 -0.14
C ALA A 25 -4.98 -17.17 0.98
N LEU A 26 -4.56 -16.74 2.17
CA LEU A 26 -5.52 -16.46 3.23
C LEU A 26 -6.25 -15.16 2.85
N ASP A 27 -7.46 -15.28 2.31
CA ASP A 27 -8.38 -14.16 2.22
C ASP A 27 -8.76 -13.75 3.64
N TYR A 28 -7.95 -12.88 4.25
CA TYR A 28 -8.29 -12.13 5.46
C TYR A 28 -9.41 -11.12 5.15
N SER A 29 -10.54 -11.61 4.63
CA SER A 29 -11.75 -10.82 4.45
C SER A 29 -12.56 -10.85 5.74
N ASN A 30 -12.02 -10.22 6.79
CA ASN A 30 -12.85 -9.68 7.87
C ASN A 30 -12.27 -8.37 8.43
N GLY A 31 -12.18 -7.36 7.55
CA GLY A 31 -12.56 -5.99 7.93
C GLY A 31 -11.49 -5.04 8.46
N LEU A 32 -10.24 -5.45 8.65
CA LEU A 32 -9.16 -4.51 8.91
C LEU A 32 -7.84 -5.12 8.47
N PHE A 33 -7.36 -4.71 7.30
CA PHE A 33 -5.94 -4.82 7.01
C PHE A 33 -5.25 -4.01 8.10
N ASP A 34 -4.68 -4.70 9.09
CA ASP A 34 -4.07 -4.05 10.23
C ASP A 34 -2.71 -3.48 9.79
N CYS A 35 -2.82 -2.37 9.08
CA CYS A 35 -1.84 -1.34 8.87
C CYS A 35 -0.97 -1.02 10.10
N GLN A 36 -1.38 -1.45 11.30
CA GLN A 36 -0.67 -1.26 12.55
C GLN A 36 0.23 -2.44 12.95
N SER A 37 0.25 -3.54 12.20
CA SER A 37 1.12 -4.68 12.53
C SER A 37 2.59 -4.33 12.23
N PRO A 38 3.49 -4.32 13.23
CA PRO A 38 4.86 -3.80 13.12
C PRO A 38 5.76 -4.55 12.13
N THR A 39 5.29 -5.69 11.59
CA THR A 39 6.00 -6.55 10.64
C THR A 39 5.36 -6.61 9.26
N SER A 40 4.28 -5.86 8.99
CA SER A 40 3.65 -5.86 7.67
C SER A 40 4.57 -5.18 6.65
N PRO A 41 4.92 -5.84 5.53
CA PRO A 41 5.73 -5.24 4.46
C PRO A 41 5.04 -4.03 3.82
N PHE A 42 3.72 -3.88 3.99
CA PHE A 42 2.94 -2.74 3.51
C PHE A 42 2.87 -1.57 4.51
N MET A 43 3.21 -1.80 5.79
CA MET A 43 3.19 -0.77 6.83
C MET A 43 4.17 0.37 6.52
N GLY A 44 5.31 0.07 5.87
CA GLY A 44 6.28 1.08 5.45
C GLY A 44 5.67 2.08 4.46
N SER A 45 4.99 1.58 3.43
CA SER A 45 4.30 2.42 2.44
C SER A 45 3.15 3.20 3.07
N LEU A 46 2.36 2.58 3.94
CA LEU A 46 1.28 3.29 4.64
C LEU A 46 1.79 4.37 5.59
N ARG A 47 2.90 4.13 6.30
CA ARG A 47 3.55 5.15 7.13
C ARG A 47 4.00 6.34 6.29
N ALA A 48 4.54 6.10 5.09
CA ALA A 48 4.90 7.16 4.17
C ALA A 48 3.67 7.95 3.70
N LEU A 49 2.55 7.27 3.41
CA LEU A 49 1.29 7.93 3.03
C LEU A 49 0.74 8.82 4.16
N HIS A 50 0.66 8.33 5.40
CA HIS A 50 0.20 9.16 6.52
C HIS A 50 1.11 10.37 6.75
N LEU A 51 2.43 10.21 6.65
CA LEU A 51 3.35 11.34 6.77
C LEU A 51 3.16 12.38 5.65
N LEU A 52 2.84 11.93 4.43
CA LEU A 52 2.52 12.81 3.32
C LEU A 52 1.18 13.54 3.54
N GLU A 53 0.17 12.87 4.09
CA GLU A 53 -1.12 13.48 4.45
C GLU A 53 -0.95 14.51 5.58
N ASP A 54 -0.18 14.19 6.62
CA ASP A 54 0.14 15.11 7.71
C ASP A 54 0.91 16.33 7.19
N LEU A 55 1.94 16.12 6.36
CA LEU A 55 2.70 17.19 5.75
C LEU A 55 1.82 18.07 4.88
N ARG A 56 0.94 17.47 4.06
CA ARG A 56 0.00 18.19 3.22
C ARG A 56 -0.93 19.07 4.05
N SER A 57 -1.51 18.51 5.12
CA SER A 57 -2.41 19.23 6.03
C SER A 57 -1.73 20.45 6.65
N VAL A 58 -0.48 20.29 7.12
CA VAL A 58 0.30 21.42 7.65
C VAL A 58 0.57 22.46 6.56
N LEU A 59 1.02 22.05 5.37
CA LEU A 59 1.32 22.96 4.26
C LEU A 59 0.08 23.71 3.73
N GLU A 60 -1.11 23.12 3.82
CA GLU A 60 -2.38 23.78 3.44
C GLU A 60 -2.78 24.90 4.40
N LEU A 61 -2.36 24.82 5.67
CA LEU A 61 -2.63 25.83 6.70
C LEU A 61 -1.55 26.92 6.78
N MET A 62 -0.40 26.74 6.15
CA MET A 62 0.71 27.70 6.13
C MET A 62 0.45 28.88 5.20
N ASP A 63 1.02 30.04 5.51
CA ASP A 63 0.97 31.19 4.61
C ASP A 63 1.81 30.94 3.33
N THR A 64 1.47 31.64 2.25
CA THR A 64 2.17 31.50 0.97
C THR A 64 3.64 31.92 1.09
N GLU A 65 3.96 32.96 1.86
CA GLU A 65 5.35 33.41 2.05
C GLU A 65 6.19 32.37 2.80
N GLU A 66 5.64 31.78 3.86
CA GLU A 66 6.31 30.72 4.63
C GLU A 66 6.52 29.47 3.79
N ARG A 67 5.54 29.11 2.96
CA ARG A 67 5.63 27.96 2.06
C ARG A 67 6.69 28.17 0.97
N GLU A 68 6.80 29.37 0.40
CA GLU A 68 7.88 29.70 -0.54
C GLU A 68 9.25 29.68 0.15
N SER A 69 9.35 30.19 1.38
CA SER A 69 10.57 30.10 2.18
C SER A 69 11.01 28.64 2.44
N LEU A 70 10.05 27.75 2.72
CA LEU A 70 10.31 26.31 2.82
C LEU A 70 10.80 25.69 1.51
N ARG A 71 10.19 26.06 0.37
CA ARG A 71 10.63 25.57 -0.96
C ARG A 71 12.07 25.97 -1.25
N CYS A 72 12.49 27.18 -0.86
CA CYS A 72 13.87 27.64 -1.01
C CYS A 72 14.91 26.82 -0.23
N GLN A 73 14.50 25.99 0.74
CA GLN A 73 15.42 25.08 1.45
C GLN A 73 15.71 23.81 0.65
N ILE A 74 14.94 23.52 -0.40
CA ILE A 74 15.13 22.38 -1.29
C ILE A 74 15.96 22.85 -2.49
N PRO A 75 17.15 22.27 -2.74
CA PRO A 75 17.90 22.57 -3.95
C PRO A 75 17.10 22.28 -5.22
N ASP A 76 17.20 23.13 -6.23
CA ASP A 76 16.45 22.99 -7.49
C ASP A 76 16.65 21.62 -8.14
N SER A 77 17.89 21.10 -8.16
CA SER A 77 18.19 19.78 -8.70
C SER A 77 17.44 18.64 -8.00
N THR A 78 17.21 18.77 -6.69
CA THR A 78 16.44 17.80 -5.90
C THR A 78 14.95 17.93 -6.21
N ALA A 79 14.44 19.15 -6.31
CA ALA A 79 13.04 19.40 -6.66
C ALA A 79 12.72 18.84 -8.05
N ASP A 80 13.57 19.09 -9.04
CA ASP A 80 13.43 18.59 -10.41
C ASP A 80 13.46 17.05 -10.45
N SER A 81 14.41 16.43 -9.73
CA SER A 81 14.49 14.96 -9.64
C SER A 81 13.24 14.34 -9.03
N LEU A 82 12.66 14.98 -8.00
CA LEU A 82 11.42 14.52 -7.37
C LEU A 82 10.22 14.65 -8.29
N VAL A 83 10.12 15.76 -9.04
CA VAL A 83 9.05 15.99 -10.02
C VAL A 83 9.12 14.96 -11.14
N GLU A 84 10.32 14.68 -11.67
CA GLU A 84 10.54 13.66 -12.69
C GLU A 84 10.12 12.27 -12.19
N TRP A 85 10.55 11.91 -10.97
CA TRP A 85 10.19 10.64 -10.34
C TRP A 85 8.67 10.48 -10.15
N LEU A 86 8.00 11.52 -9.62
CA LEU A 86 6.55 11.52 -9.42
C LEU A 86 5.79 11.41 -10.75
N HIS A 87 6.19 12.14 -11.79
CA HIS A 87 5.55 12.05 -13.10
C HIS A 87 5.77 10.66 -13.75
N GLY A 88 6.95 10.08 -13.61
CA GLY A 88 7.25 8.73 -14.10
C GLY A 88 6.43 7.64 -13.39
N ALA A 89 6.24 7.77 -12.07
CA ALA A 89 5.41 6.85 -11.29
C ALA A 89 3.92 6.91 -11.70
N VAL A 90 3.37 8.11 -11.87
CA VAL A 90 1.97 8.31 -12.29
C VAL A 90 1.72 7.74 -13.71
N CYS A 91 2.68 7.90 -14.62
CA CYS A 91 2.62 7.29 -15.95
C CYS A 91 2.69 5.75 -15.91
N ALA A 92 3.45 5.16 -14.99
CA ALA A 92 3.54 3.71 -14.84
C ALA A 92 2.20 3.09 -14.38
N GLU A 93 1.49 3.74 -13.45
CA GLU A 93 0.14 3.31 -13.03
C GLU A 93 -0.89 3.43 -14.16
N GLN A 94 -0.84 4.52 -14.94
CA GLN A 94 -1.74 4.73 -16.08
C GLN A 94 -1.50 3.75 -17.23
N CYS A 95 -0.24 3.36 -17.47
CA CYS A 95 0.10 2.34 -18.46
C CYS A 95 -0.47 0.96 -18.07
N SER A 96 -0.44 0.62 -16.77
CA SER A 96 -1.05 -0.62 -16.25
C SER A 96 -2.58 -0.62 -16.47
N GLN A 97 -3.24 0.51 -16.21
CA GLN A 97 -4.69 0.63 -16.41
C GLN A 97 -5.10 0.53 -17.88
N SER A 98 -4.35 1.17 -18.79
CA SER A 98 -4.60 1.08 -20.24
C SER A 98 -4.39 -0.34 -20.80
N TYR A 99 -3.54 -1.16 -20.18
CA TYR A 99 -3.33 -2.55 -20.59
C TYR A 99 -4.46 -3.49 -20.14
N CYS A 100 -5.13 -3.17 -19.04
CA CYS A 100 -6.32 -3.89 -18.56
C CYS A 100 -7.56 -3.61 -19.43
N ASP A 101 -7.75 -2.37 -19.90
CA ASP A 101 -8.87 -2.00 -20.79
C ASP A 101 -8.79 -2.64 -22.19
N VAL A 102 -7.59 -2.93 -22.70
CA VAL A 102 -7.41 -3.62 -24.01
C VAL A 102 -7.66 -5.14 -23.90
N LYS A 103 -7.75 -5.67 -22.69
CA LYS A 103 -7.93 -7.11 -22.40
C LYS A 103 -9.38 -7.48 -22.03
N GLN A 104 -10.33 -6.57 -22.21
CA GLN A 104 -11.77 -6.79 -22.06
C GLN A 104 -12.49 -6.70 -23.41
#